data_AF-A0A920TKH2-F1
#
_entry.id   AF-A0A920TKH2-F1
#
_cell.length_a   1.000
_cell.length_b   1.000
_cell.length_c   1.000
_cell.angle_alpha   90.00
_cell.angle_beta   90.00
_cell.angle_gamma   90.00
#
_symmetry.space_group_name_H-M   'P 1'
#
loop_
_entity.id
_entity.type
_entity.pdbx_description
1 polymer ?
#
loop_
_entity_poly.entity_id
_entity_poly.type
_entity_poly.pdbx_seq_one_letter_code
_entity_poly.pdbx_strand_id
1 'polypeptide(L)'
;MQQHEEELGIKMMPFKLMVYVKDTGSYMANKEVPEGAETMTVSGTELRELLDKGVEAPEWFSYPEVMEELRKQRPAMSKRGFTIFFTGLSGSGKSTLANGLFVKLLEDGRRPVTLLDGDVVRTHLSSELGFSKEHRSLNFPAHRLCGQRNHQKRRNPQFVHQSPLIAWTDFFNRDMIGPLGAI
;
A
#
# COMPACT_ATOMS: atom_id res chain seq x y z
N MET A 1 -19.78 -6.52 30.34
CA MET A 1 -18.55 -7.34 30.33
C MET A 1 -17.87 -7.42 31.71
N GLN A 2 -17.74 -6.33 32.49
CA GLN A 2 -17.28 -6.41 33.90
C GLN A 2 -18.15 -7.32 34.80
N GLN A 3 -19.41 -7.52 34.41
CA GLN A 3 -20.39 -8.30 35.17
C GLN A 3 -20.07 -9.80 35.30
N HIS A 4 -19.13 -10.34 34.53
CA HIS A 4 -18.79 -11.78 34.53
C HIS A 4 -17.37 -12.09 35.04
N GLU A 5 -16.66 -11.12 35.63
CA GLU A 5 -15.28 -11.30 36.09
C GLU A 5 -15.15 -12.36 37.20
N GLU A 6 -16.11 -12.37 38.13
CA GLU A 6 -16.15 -13.33 39.25
C GLU A 6 -16.45 -14.76 38.77
N GLU A 7 -17.32 -14.91 37.76
CA GLU A 7 -17.69 -16.19 37.17
C GLU A 7 -16.53 -16.81 36.37
N LEU A 8 -15.79 -15.97 35.63
CA LEU A 8 -14.67 -16.41 34.79
C LEU A 8 -13.35 -16.55 35.56
N GLY A 9 -13.26 -16.02 36.78
CA GLY A 9 -12.01 -15.96 37.56
C GLY A 9 -10.94 -15.08 36.90
N ILE A 10 -11.34 -14.14 36.03
CA ILE A 10 -10.44 -13.25 35.28
C ILE A 10 -10.76 -11.81 35.66
N LYS A 11 -9.75 -11.08 36.15
CA LYS A 11 -9.84 -9.66 36.48
C LYS A 11 -9.56 -8.81 35.24
N MET A 12 -10.49 -7.94 34.86
CA MET A 12 -10.28 -7.05 33.70
C MET A 12 -9.52 -5.80 34.12
N MET A 13 -8.56 -5.41 33.28
CA MET A 13 -7.82 -4.15 33.41
C MET A 13 -8.24 -3.21 32.28
N PRO A 14 -9.05 -2.17 32.55
CA PRO A 14 -9.48 -1.25 31.52
C PRO A 14 -8.29 -0.44 31.00
N PHE A 15 -8.18 -0.30 29.68
CA PHE A 15 -7.16 0.54 29.07
C PHE A 15 -7.49 2.02 29.31
N LYS A 16 -6.54 2.75 29.88
CA LYS A 16 -6.61 4.20 30.00
C LYS A 16 -5.93 4.82 28.79
N LEU A 17 -6.56 5.83 28.16
CA LEU A 17 -5.92 6.59 27.09
C LEU A 17 -4.71 7.33 27.68
N MET A 18 -3.52 7.04 27.16
CA MET A 18 -2.27 7.65 27.58
C MET A 18 -1.90 8.81 26.65
N VAL A 19 -1.42 9.90 27.22
CA VAL A 19 -0.91 11.07 26.51
C VAL A 19 0.49 11.40 27.01
N TYR A 20 1.32 11.97 26.16
CA TYR A 20 2.65 12.42 26.56
C TYR A 20 2.57 13.86 27.09
N VAL A 21 3.08 14.11 28.29
CA VAL A 21 3.10 15.45 28.89
C VAL A 21 4.51 16.02 28.72
N LYS A 22 4.64 17.16 28.02
CA LYS A 22 5.95 17.78 27.75
C LYS A 22 6.65 18.22 29.02
N ASP A 23 5.89 18.82 29.94
CA ASP A 23 6.42 19.43 31.16
C ASP A 23 7.12 18.40 32.06
N THR A 24 6.62 17.16 32.09
CA THR A 24 7.17 16.06 32.90
C THR A 24 8.01 15.07 32.10
N GLY A 25 7.97 15.14 30.77
CA GLY A 25 8.64 14.20 29.88
C GLY A 25 8.14 12.76 29.98
N SER A 26 6.89 12.55 30.44
CA SER A 26 6.36 11.23 30.76
C SER A 26 4.94 11.00 30.24
N TYR A 27 4.55 9.73 30.15
CA TYR A 27 3.20 9.32 29.76
C TYR A 27 2.27 9.31 30.97
N MET A 28 1.14 10.00 30.86
CA MET A 28 0.10 10.04 31.89
C MET A 28 -1.25 9.63 31.31
N ALA A 29 -2.13 9.06 32.13
CA ALA A 29 -3.50 8.84 31.71
C ALA A 29 -4.16 10.21 31.47
N ASN A 30 -4.95 10.35 30.41
CA ASN A 30 -5.53 11.62 30.00
C ASN A 30 -6.32 12.36 31.11
N LYS A 31 -6.88 11.61 32.08
CA LYS A 31 -7.63 12.17 33.22
C LYS A 31 -6.75 12.62 34.40
N GLU A 32 -5.49 12.22 34.42
CA GLU A 32 -4.53 12.45 35.50
C GLU A 32 -3.53 13.57 35.15
N VAL A 33 -3.69 14.21 33.98
CA VAL A 33 -2.86 15.31 33.50
C VAL A 33 -3.15 16.58 34.32
N PRO A 34 -2.11 17.30 34.82
CA PRO A 34 -2.30 18.58 35.50
C PRO A 34 -3.00 19.63 34.64
N GLU A 35 -3.86 20.44 35.25
CA GLU A 35 -4.61 21.48 34.55
C GLU A 35 -3.65 22.54 33.98
N GLY A 36 -3.70 22.74 32.66
CA GLY A 36 -2.80 23.66 31.94
C GLY A 36 -1.50 23.06 31.41
N ALA A 37 -1.22 21.77 31.65
CA ALA A 37 -0.02 21.11 31.12
C ALA A 37 -0.10 20.87 29.60
N GLU A 38 1.03 21.00 28.90
CA GLU A 38 1.08 20.78 27.45
C GLU A 38 1.15 19.28 27.13
N THR A 39 0.14 18.78 26.42
CA THR A 39 0.03 17.35 26.05
C THR A 39 0.28 17.15 24.55
N MET A 40 0.87 16.01 24.22
CA MET A 40 1.07 15.56 22.85
C MET A 40 0.52 14.16 22.64
N THR A 41 -0.04 13.95 21.47
CA THR A 41 -0.46 12.63 20.98
C THR A 41 -0.08 12.51 19.51
N VAL A 42 0.15 11.28 19.05
CA VAL A 42 0.24 10.98 17.62
C VAL A 42 -0.79 9.89 17.36
N SER A 43 -1.76 10.20 16.52
CA SER A 43 -2.77 9.26 16.07
C SER A 43 -2.18 8.25 15.09
N GLY A 44 -2.86 7.11 14.91
CA GLY A 44 -2.47 6.14 13.89
C GLY A 44 -2.53 6.69 12.46
N THR A 45 -3.35 7.70 12.19
CA THR A 45 -3.40 8.36 10.87
C THR A 45 -2.17 9.22 10.66
N GLU A 46 -1.81 10.06 11.64
CA GLU A 46 -0.60 10.88 11.60
C GLU A 46 0.66 10.03 11.49
N LEU A 47 0.76 8.91 12.23
CA LEU A 47 1.88 7.99 12.09
C LEU A 47 2.00 7.45 10.66
N ARG A 48 0.89 7.05 10.03
CA ARG A 48 0.92 6.57 8.64
C ARG A 48 1.36 7.67 7.68
N GLU A 49 0.91 8.90 7.89
CA GLU A 49 1.34 10.04 7.08
C GLU A 49 2.85 10.33 7.23
N LEU A 50 3.38 10.28 8.46
CA LEU A 50 4.80 10.45 8.71
C LEU A 50 5.61 9.37 7.99
N LEU A 51 5.19 8.11 8.09
CA LEU A 51 5.82 6.99 7.38
C LEU A 51 5.73 7.15 5.85
N ASP A 52 4.60 7.62 5.33
CA ASP A 52 4.38 7.83 3.90
C ASP A 52 5.26 8.95 3.33
N LYS A 53 5.39 10.05 4.08
CA LYS A 53 6.27 11.19 3.75
C LYS A 53 7.75 10.87 4.00
N GLY A 54 8.05 9.84 4.80
CA GLY A 54 9.41 9.51 5.23
C GLY A 54 9.97 10.50 6.26
N VAL A 55 9.10 11.18 7.01
CA VAL A 55 9.46 12.11 8.08
C VAL A 55 9.71 11.32 9.36
N GLU A 56 10.65 11.77 10.17
CA GLU A 56 10.90 11.14 11.47
C GLU A 56 9.77 11.41 12.45
N ALA A 57 9.34 10.36 13.16
CA ALA A 57 8.39 10.52 14.24
C ALA A 57 9.11 11.15 15.44
N PRO A 58 8.40 11.91 16.29
CA PRO A 58 8.99 12.46 17.50
C PRO A 58 9.58 11.37 18.40
N GLU A 59 10.74 11.60 19.00
CA GLU A 59 11.44 10.60 19.83
C GLU A 59 10.59 10.10 21.00
N TRP A 60 9.75 10.97 21.57
CA TRP A 60 8.88 10.59 22.67
C TRP A 60 7.80 9.59 22.26
N PHE A 61 7.43 9.52 20.98
CA PHE A 61 6.30 8.72 20.50
C PHE A 61 6.60 7.21 20.53
N SER A 62 7.78 6.80 20.08
CA SER A 62 8.17 5.40 20.03
C SER A 62 9.69 5.25 19.95
N TYR A 63 10.18 4.06 20.30
CA TYR A 63 11.59 3.74 20.27
C TYR A 63 12.16 3.72 18.83
N PRO A 64 13.41 4.16 18.62
CA PRO A 64 14.03 4.19 17.30
C PRO A 64 14.01 2.84 16.57
N GLU A 65 14.22 1.73 17.29
CA GLU A 65 14.24 0.37 16.74
C GLU A 65 12.86 -0.05 16.23
N VAL A 66 11.81 0.32 16.95
CA VAL A 66 10.42 0.07 16.53
C VAL A 66 10.11 0.89 15.28
N MET A 67 10.53 2.15 15.26
CA MET A 67 10.34 3.04 14.10
C MET A 67 11.11 2.54 12.87
N GLU A 68 12.29 1.97 13.04
CA GLU A 68 13.05 1.34 11.96
C GLU A 68 12.31 0.15 11.35
N GLU A 69 11.77 -0.75 12.18
CA GLU A 69 10.99 -1.89 11.71
C GLU A 69 9.69 -1.46 11.00
N LEU A 70 9.00 -0.45 11.52
CA LEU A 70 7.82 0.12 10.87
C LEU A 70 8.15 0.69 9.49
N ARG A 71 9.31 1.37 9.34
CA ARG A 71 9.78 1.88 8.04
C ARG A 71 10.20 0.77 7.08
N LYS A 72 10.72 -0.36 7.58
CA LYS A 72 11.02 -1.53 6.74
C LYS A 72 9.74 -2.14 6.17
N GLN A 73 8.69 -2.26 7.00
CA GLN A 73 7.39 -2.80 6.59
C GLN A 73 6.61 -1.83 5.69
N ARG A 74 6.62 -0.54 6.02
CA ARG A 74 5.93 0.53 5.30
C ARG A 74 6.93 1.62 4.89
N PRO A 75 7.74 1.40 3.84
CA PRO A 75 8.72 2.39 3.37
C PRO A 75 8.03 3.65 2.84
N ALA A 76 8.71 4.79 2.77
CA ALA A 76 8.13 6.03 2.23
C ALA A 76 7.53 5.83 0.82
N MET A 77 6.52 6.62 0.47
CA MET A 77 5.84 6.57 -0.84
C MET A 77 6.82 6.75 -2.01
N SER A 78 7.84 7.58 -1.82
CA SER A 78 8.94 7.79 -2.78
C SER A 78 9.84 6.56 -2.98
N LYS A 79 9.70 5.53 -2.16
CA LYS A 79 10.42 4.26 -2.29
C LYS A 79 9.49 3.14 -2.75
N ARG A 80 8.18 3.19 -2.49
CA ARG A 80 7.20 2.14 -2.82
C ARG A 80 7.07 1.87 -4.32
N GLY A 81 6.77 0.63 -4.70
CA GLY A 81 6.29 0.29 -6.04
C GLY A 81 4.94 0.95 -6.35
N PHE A 82 4.63 1.14 -7.63
CA PHE A 82 3.30 1.52 -8.10
C PHE A 82 3.01 0.86 -9.44
N THR A 83 1.73 0.80 -9.82
CA THR A 83 1.30 0.25 -11.10
C THR A 83 0.49 1.27 -11.88
N ILE A 84 0.85 1.48 -13.15
CA ILE A 84 0.08 2.35 -14.08
C ILE A 84 -0.68 1.46 -15.06
N PHE A 85 -2.01 1.65 -15.13
CA PHE A 85 -2.89 0.94 -16.04
C PHE A 85 -3.28 1.84 -17.20
N PHE A 86 -2.96 1.43 -18.43
CA PHE A 86 -3.50 2.05 -19.63
C PHE A 86 -4.74 1.29 -20.10
N THR A 87 -5.90 1.97 -20.08
CA THR A 87 -7.19 1.42 -20.54
C THR A 87 -7.77 2.29 -21.66
N GLY A 88 -8.58 1.70 -22.54
CA GLY A 88 -9.13 2.39 -23.73
C GLY A 88 -9.26 1.52 -24.99
N LEU A 89 -9.95 2.05 -26.01
CA LEU A 89 -10.29 1.35 -27.26
C LEU A 89 -9.05 0.85 -28.03
N SER A 90 -9.19 -0.22 -28.82
CA SER A 90 -8.10 -0.67 -29.70
C SER A 90 -7.66 0.46 -30.64
N GLY A 91 -6.35 0.60 -30.87
CA GLY A 91 -5.80 1.68 -31.70
C GLY A 91 -5.73 3.06 -31.03
N SER A 92 -6.19 3.24 -29.79
CA SER A 92 -6.16 4.54 -29.08
C SER A 92 -4.77 5.00 -28.60
N GLY A 93 -3.68 4.34 -29.04
CA GLY A 93 -2.31 4.72 -28.68
C GLY A 93 -1.82 4.29 -27.28
N LYS A 94 -2.56 3.44 -26.55
CA LYS A 94 -2.15 2.95 -25.21
C LYS A 94 -0.75 2.35 -25.19
N SER A 95 -0.46 1.46 -26.14
CA SER A 95 0.84 0.80 -26.23
C SER A 95 1.96 1.78 -26.55
N THR A 96 1.68 2.79 -27.39
CA THR A 96 2.62 3.87 -27.69
C THR A 96 2.95 4.69 -26.43
N LEU A 97 1.93 5.10 -25.66
CA LEU A 97 2.12 5.88 -24.44
C LEU A 97 2.81 5.08 -23.34
N ALA A 98 2.44 3.80 -23.17
CA ALA A 98 3.03 2.89 -22.20
C ALA A 98 4.51 2.59 -22.52
N ASN A 99 4.87 2.41 -23.79
CA ASN A 99 6.26 2.23 -24.20
C ASN A 99 7.08 3.50 -23.97
N GLY A 100 6.55 4.68 -24.33
CA GLY A 100 7.21 5.95 -24.07
C GLY A 100 7.45 6.18 -22.58
N LEU A 101 6.45 5.90 -21.75
CA LEU A 101 6.57 5.99 -20.29
C LEU A 101 7.57 4.97 -19.73
N PHE A 102 7.55 3.73 -20.23
CA PHE A 102 8.49 2.70 -19.83
C PHE A 102 9.94 3.12 -20.08
N VAL A 103 10.25 3.65 -21.27
CA VAL A 103 11.58 4.16 -21.59
C VAL A 103 11.97 5.30 -20.63
N LYS A 104 11.05 6.24 -20.36
CA LYS A 104 11.33 7.34 -19.42
C LYS A 104 11.58 6.89 -17.98
N LEU A 105 10.84 5.90 -17.49
CA LEU A 105 11.06 5.36 -16.16
C LEU A 105 12.35 4.54 -16.08
N LEU A 106 12.74 3.85 -17.16
CA LEU A 106 14.04 3.19 -17.26
C LEU A 106 15.20 4.20 -17.27
N GLU A 107 15.06 5.31 -18.01
CA GLU A 107 16.05 6.40 -18.04
C GLU A 107 16.26 7.04 -16.66
N ASP A 108 15.19 7.22 -15.88
CA ASP A 108 15.28 7.76 -14.50
C ASP A 108 16.03 6.81 -13.55
N GLY A 109 16.02 5.50 -13.80
CA GLY A 109 16.87 4.51 -13.11
C GLY A 109 16.61 4.31 -11.62
N ARG A 110 15.65 5.03 -11.01
CA ARG A 110 15.40 4.98 -9.57
C ARG A 110 14.81 3.66 -9.09
N ARG A 111 14.03 2.98 -9.92
CA ARG A 111 13.34 1.73 -9.58
C ARG A 111 13.35 0.78 -10.78
N PRO A 112 13.37 -0.55 -10.54
CA PRO A 112 13.18 -1.50 -11.63
C PRO A 112 11.77 -1.35 -12.20
N VAL A 113 11.70 -1.19 -13.51
CA VAL A 113 10.44 -1.04 -14.25
C VAL A 113 10.19 -2.31 -15.04
N THR A 114 8.96 -2.80 -14.97
CA THR A 114 8.51 -3.92 -15.80
C THR A 114 7.33 -3.46 -16.65
N LEU A 115 7.46 -3.59 -17.97
CA LEU A 115 6.36 -3.46 -18.89
C LEU A 115 5.64 -4.80 -19.03
N LEU A 116 4.34 -4.80 -18.79
CA LEU A 116 3.51 -5.98 -18.98
C LEU A 116 2.50 -5.69 -20.09
N ASP A 117 2.82 -6.18 -21.29
CA ASP A 117 1.99 -6.07 -22.46
C ASP A 117 0.95 -7.20 -22.50
N GLY A 118 -0.31 -6.83 -22.73
CA GLY A 118 -1.43 -7.75 -22.80
C GLY A 118 -1.30 -8.80 -23.91
N ASP A 119 -0.57 -8.48 -24.98
CA ASP A 119 -0.30 -9.43 -26.06
C ASP A 119 0.76 -10.47 -25.64
N VAL A 120 1.80 -10.05 -24.91
CA VAL A 120 2.87 -10.95 -24.40
C VAL A 120 2.34 -11.88 -23.30
N VAL A 121 1.46 -11.37 -22.43
CA VAL A 121 0.79 -12.17 -21.38
C VAL A 121 -0.13 -13.22 -22.01
N ARG A 122 -0.83 -12.86 -23.09
CA ARG A 122 -1.65 -13.81 -23.87
C ARG A 122 -0.83 -14.98 -24.41
N THR A 123 0.39 -14.72 -24.89
CA THR A 123 1.25 -15.76 -25.47
C THR A 123 1.83 -16.73 -24.43
N HIS A 124 2.16 -16.27 -23.22
CA HIS A 124 2.92 -17.07 -22.24
C HIS A 124 2.11 -17.60 -21.05
N LEU A 125 0.98 -17.00 -20.73
CA LEU A 125 0.18 -17.32 -19.53
C LEU A 125 -1.28 -17.71 -19.85
N SER A 126 -1.69 -17.60 -21.11
CA SER A 126 -3.10 -17.72 -21.52
C SER A 126 -3.27 -18.38 -22.89
N SER A 127 -2.39 -19.31 -23.26
CA SER A 127 -2.40 -19.99 -24.57
C SER A 127 -3.69 -20.78 -24.85
N GLU A 128 -4.52 -21.05 -23.83
CA GLU A 128 -5.81 -21.76 -23.96
C GLU A 128 -7.05 -20.85 -23.80
N LEU A 129 -6.87 -19.54 -23.57
CA LEU A 129 -7.98 -18.60 -23.35
C LEU A 129 -8.36 -17.87 -24.65
N GLY A 130 -9.46 -18.30 -25.26
CA GLY A 130 -10.12 -17.63 -26.40
C GLY A 130 -10.62 -16.19 -26.15
N PHE A 131 -11.39 -15.63 -27.07
CA PHE A 131 -11.86 -14.23 -27.03
C PHE A 131 -13.20 -14.01 -26.30
N SER A 132 -13.75 -15.05 -25.67
CA SER A 132 -15.04 -14.97 -24.95
C SER A 132 -14.97 -14.00 -23.77
N LYS A 133 -16.15 -13.56 -23.32
CA LYS A 133 -16.29 -12.64 -22.18
C LYS A 133 -15.67 -13.24 -20.91
N GLU A 134 -15.87 -14.54 -20.64
CA GLU A 134 -15.26 -15.20 -19.47
C GLU A 134 -13.73 -15.34 -19.61
N HIS A 135 -13.22 -15.57 -20.82
CA HIS A 135 -11.78 -15.71 -21.01
C HIS A 135 -11.03 -14.36 -20.91
N ARG A 136 -11.68 -13.25 -21.24
CA ARG A 136 -11.12 -11.90 -21.03
C ARG A 136 -11.06 -11.51 -19.55
N SER A 137 -12.01 -11.92 -18.73
CA SER A 137 -11.99 -11.65 -17.29
C SER A 137 -10.93 -12.48 -16.54
N LEU A 138 -10.63 -13.69 -17.02
CA LEU A 138 -9.58 -14.57 -16.45
C LEU A 138 -8.14 -14.09 -16.72
N ASN A 139 -7.92 -13.24 -17.73
CA ASN A 139 -6.59 -12.68 -18.01
C ASN A 139 -6.10 -11.74 -16.87
N PHE A 140 -7.01 -11.13 -16.11
CA PHE A 140 -6.66 -10.19 -15.03
C PHE A 140 -6.04 -10.88 -13.80
N PRO A 141 -6.59 -11.99 -13.25
CA PRO A 141 -5.94 -12.78 -12.21
C PRO A 141 -4.55 -13.33 -12.61
N ALA A 142 -4.37 -13.79 -13.85
CA ALA A 142 -3.07 -14.25 -14.33
C ALA A 142 -2.04 -13.11 -14.38
N HIS A 143 -2.49 -11.93 -14.79
CA HIS A 143 -1.71 -10.71 -14.76
C HIS A 143 -1.30 -10.29 -13.34
N ARG A 144 -2.22 -10.45 -12.36
CA ARG A 144 -1.98 -10.24 -10.93
C ARG A 144 -0.90 -11.16 -10.37
N LEU A 145 -0.96 -12.46 -10.70
CA LEU A 145 0.05 -13.44 -10.25
C LEU A 145 1.45 -13.10 -10.78
N CYS A 146 1.54 -12.59 -12.02
CA CYS A 146 2.81 -12.13 -12.58
C CYS A 146 3.34 -10.87 -11.86
N GLY A 147 2.47 -9.91 -11.57
CA GLY A 147 2.81 -8.74 -10.74
C GLY A 147 3.26 -9.11 -9.33
N GLN A 148 2.54 -10.01 -8.66
CA GLN A 148 2.86 -10.47 -7.29
C GLN A 148 4.16 -11.29 -7.23
N ARG A 149 4.38 -12.26 -8.14
CA ARG A 149 5.63 -13.04 -8.21
C ARG A 149 6.85 -12.14 -8.43
N ASN A 150 6.72 -11.08 -9.23
CA ASN A 150 7.81 -10.14 -9.48
C ASN A 150 8.01 -9.16 -8.31
N HIS A 151 6.96 -8.79 -7.58
CA HIS A 151 7.06 -8.03 -6.33
C HIS A 151 7.79 -8.82 -5.23
N GLN A 152 7.59 -10.14 -5.17
CA GLN A 152 8.28 -11.00 -4.19
C GLN A 152 9.79 -11.11 -4.47
N LYS A 153 10.20 -11.03 -5.75
CA LYS A 153 11.61 -11.17 -6.16
C LYS A 153 12.40 -9.87 -6.17
N ARG A 154 11.78 -8.71 -6.38
CA ARG A 154 12.44 -7.39 -6.39
C ARG A 154 11.74 -6.48 -5.39
N ARG A 155 12.39 -6.15 -4.27
CA ARG A 155 11.87 -5.18 -3.30
C ARG A 155 11.60 -3.85 -4.04
N ASN A 156 10.33 -3.44 -4.15
CA ASN A 156 9.81 -2.23 -4.84
C ASN A 156 9.92 -2.16 -6.39
N PRO A 157 9.17 -2.98 -7.16
CA PRO A 157 9.06 -2.79 -8.59
C PRO A 157 8.03 -1.71 -8.95
N GLN A 158 8.32 -0.92 -9.97
CA GLN A 158 7.31 -0.16 -10.70
C GLN A 158 6.77 -1.03 -11.84
N PHE A 159 5.46 -1.07 -11.98
CA PHE A 159 4.81 -1.83 -13.04
C PHE A 159 4.09 -0.89 -13.99
N VAL A 160 4.31 -1.08 -15.28
CA VAL A 160 3.50 -0.44 -16.33
C VAL A 160 2.69 -1.55 -16.98
N HIS A 161 1.38 -1.53 -16.80
CA HIS A 161 0.48 -2.53 -17.37
C HIS A 161 -0.30 -1.97 -18.55
N GLN A 162 -0.32 -2.74 -19.64
CA GLN A 162 -1.20 -2.55 -20.77
C GLN A 162 -2.27 -3.64 -20.77
N SER A 163 -3.55 -3.26 -20.67
CA SER A 163 -4.65 -4.20 -20.88
C SER A 163 -5.23 -4.02 -22.29
N PRO A 164 -5.40 -5.09 -23.09
CA PRO A 164 -6.13 -5.00 -24.34
C PRO A 164 -7.63 -5.01 -24.06
N LEU A 165 -8.36 -4.05 -24.66
CA LEU A 165 -9.83 -3.98 -24.72
C LEU A 165 -10.56 -4.21 -23.39
N ILE A 166 -10.70 -3.13 -22.61
CA ILE A 166 -11.71 -3.02 -21.56
C ILE A 166 -12.75 -2.00 -22.04
N ALA A 167 -13.78 -2.48 -22.71
CA ALA A 167 -15.10 -1.86 -22.58
C ALA A 167 -15.72 -2.47 -21.31
N TRP A 168 -16.44 -1.68 -20.54
CA TRP A 168 -17.02 -1.97 -19.21
C TRP A 168 -16.19 -1.44 -18.02
N THR A 169 -16.75 -0.36 -17.47
CA THR A 169 -16.59 0.14 -16.11
C THR A 169 -16.95 -0.96 -15.12
N ASP A 170 -15.99 -1.44 -14.34
CA ASP A 170 -16.31 -1.86 -12.98
C ASP A 170 -15.07 -1.73 -12.10
N PHE A 171 -15.36 -1.32 -10.88
CA PHE A 171 -14.55 -1.04 -9.68
C PHE A 171 -13.38 -2.01 -9.37
N PHE A 172 -13.24 -3.09 -10.12
CA PHE A 172 -12.41 -4.26 -9.82
C PHE A 172 -10.89 -4.00 -9.87
N ASN A 173 -10.44 -2.97 -10.60
CA ASN A 173 -9.01 -2.70 -10.80
C ASN A 173 -8.35 -1.94 -9.64
N ARG A 174 -9.08 -1.02 -8.99
CA ARG A 174 -8.53 -0.17 -7.91
C ARG A 174 -8.45 -0.92 -6.59
N ASP A 175 -9.48 -1.68 -6.24
CA ASP A 175 -9.54 -2.42 -4.96
C ASP A 175 -8.51 -3.56 -4.88
N MET A 176 -8.08 -4.08 -6.03
CA MET A 176 -7.13 -5.19 -6.12
C MET A 176 -5.67 -4.76 -5.89
N ILE A 177 -5.36 -3.45 -6.02
CA ILE A 177 -4.02 -2.85 -5.84
C ILE A 177 -4.03 -1.76 -4.77
N GLY A 178 -5.21 -1.32 -4.30
CA GLY A 178 -5.38 -0.42 -3.15
C GLY A 178 -4.55 -0.81 -1.92
N PRO A 179 -4.44 -2.11 -1.54
CA PRO A 179 -3.57 -2.54 -0.45
C PRO A 179 -2.06 -2.42 -0.73
N LEU A 180 -1.67 -2.23 -1.99
CA LEU A 180 -0.28 -2.25 -2.49
C LEU A 180 0.21 -0.88 -2.96
N GLY A 181 -0.57 0.20 -2.77
CA GLY A 181 -0.16 1.56 -3.14
C GLY A 181 -0.60 2.01 -4.54
N ALA A 182 -1.79 1.62 -4.99
CA ALA A 182 -2.44 2.29 -6.12
C ALA A 182 -2.67 3.78 -5.78
N ILE A 183 -2.25 4.66 -6.68
CA ILE A 183 -2.71 6.06 -6.73
C ILE A 183 -3.97 6.06 -7.59
#